data_AF-A0AA36GVT8-F1
#
_entry.id   AF-A0AA36GVT8-F1
#
_cell.length_a   1.000
_cell.length_b   1.000
_cell.length_c   1.000
_cell.angle_alpha   90.00
_cell.angle_beta   90.00
_cell.angle_gamma   90.00
#
_symmetry.space_group_name_H-M   'P 1'
#
loop_
_entity.id
_entity.type
_entity.pdbx_description
1 polymer ?
#
loop_
_entity_poly.entity_id
_entity_poly.type
_entity_poly.pdbx_seq_one_letter_code
_entity_poly.pdbx_strand_id
1 'polypeptide(L)'
;MELCCRKARMIPLASSGSGAAESRAERESISQIRITENREIGVLNDRHADYISEVRFLQAVQRKLRLRLEQWMKAGKPRVREDMTESLTTGGAKARYDADAEKIPRLNDELNSTRSRYESAVRGRDLAAEDSLLVRLCDLRSQLCLAKGRGKVIQEECARLRKENQKIVDDIASQRQIFDKETQERYSYERRARPLLQECEELLKSYKEIKVPVPRYSTEDIERDRKHFRAEVEASMVEIRRQYEILASTVKSEMEQWYKDQVSGIEFKQRDDTSSFKKRLADLRDELVDVRTRLSHLEERNRLLTSLIADFEEARDQEQKLSASTVKEDEDNLRKLIERYNELVSGAPRDKRYSVATLRAEIMRYRELLDGVGPRDNRDISNILQSVFERMDSSIAGRRTSQAASSGAGGMYEPYGTRRDIGGPTETRDYRYTSSTRTSQSAGFGGGARDEGSTGLGYSSRVQPTTVTSTADYTLRDERGSRTGGRDYAMQRSAQGNVTIGRVARDGSYVTIENTSMDIDQHIGEWTLRSTSSSLKQVSFTFPRGFILAPQSTVQIFARGKGPNDPPRSLVCEAESTFATGEDLAMYLYDNYGQERARLTQREFFATYGDSGF
;
A
#
# COMPACT_ATOMS: atom_id res chain seq x y z
N MET A 1 33.45 -19.66 -28.33
CA MET A 1 34.18 -18.89 -29.35
C MET A 1 33.33 -18.82 -30.60
N GLU A 2 33.43 -17.70 -31.30
CA GLU A 2 33.00 -17.45 -32.68
C GLU A 2 31.50 -17.43 -33.08
N LEU A 3 31.22 -16.40 -33.90
CA LEU A 3 30.08 -16.17 -34.80
C LEU A 3 28.72 -15.87 -34.12
N CYS A 4 27.95 -14.85 -34.54
CA CYS A 4 27.99 -14.10 -35.79
C CYS A 4 27.62 -12.61 -35.63
N CYS A 5 28.54 -11.69 -35.92
CA CYS A 5 28.19 -10.29 -36.19
C CYS A 5 27.59 -10.16 -37.59
N ARG A 6 26.29 -9.84 -37.72
CA ARG A 6 25.71 -9.53 -39.03
C ARG A 6 25.84 -8.05 -39.39
N LYS A 7 26.68 -7.84 -40.40
CA LYS A 7 27.04 -6.57 -41.05
C LYS A 7 25.80 -5.82 -41.57
N ALA A 8 25.63 -4.56 -41.21
CA ALA A 8 24.60 -3.70 -41.80
C ALA A 8 24.90 -3.46 -43.30
N ARG A 9 23.90 -3.66 -44.18
CA ARG A 9 23.98 -3.30 -45.60
C ARG A 9 23.45 -1.88 -45.80
N MET A 10 24.33 -0.96 -46.16
CA MET A 10 23.96 0.31 -46.81
C MET A 10 23.48 0.01 -48.24
N ILE A 11 22.41 0.69 -48.68
CA ILE A 11 21.91 0.66 -50.05
C ILE A 11 21.89 2.12 -50.56
N PRO A 12 22.27 2.42 -51.82
CA PRO A 12 22.43 3.80 -52.28
C PRO A 12 21.10 4.52 -52.50
N LEU A 13 21.10 5.83 -52.32
CA LEU A 13 19.99 6.71 -52.70
C LEU A 13 20.06 7.00 -54.21
N ALA A 14 18.95 6.74 -54.92
CA ALA A 14 18.70 7.25 -56.26
C ALA A 14 17.42 8.11 -56.24
N SER A 15 17.39 9.15 -57.07
CA SER A 15 16.36 10.19 -57.03
C SER A 15 15.17 9.92 -57.95
N SER A 16 13.97 10.22 -57.47
CA SER A 16 12.87 10.80 -58.25
C SER A 16 11.85 11.42 -57.29
N GLY A 17 11.36 12.61 -57.62
CA GLY A 17 10.41 13.33 -56.77
C GLY A 17 8.97 13.08 -57.21
N SER A 18 8.12 12.64 -56.28
CA SER A 18 6.66 12.92 -56.22
C SER A 18 5.98 12.24 -55.01
N GLY A 19 6.54 11.13 -54.49
CA GLY A 19 5.90 10.28 -53.47
C GLY A 19 6.33 10.47 -52.01
N ALA A 20 6.71 11.68 -51.59
CA ALA A 20 7.43 11.90 -50.31
C ALA A 20 6.62 11.61 -49.03
N ALA A 21 5.29 11.73 -49.07
CA ALA A 21 4.43 11.43 -47.91
C ALA A 21 4.08 9.93 -47.81
N GLU A 22 3.72 9.32 -48.93
CA GLU A 22 3.30 7.91 -49.03
C GLU A 22 4.48 6.97 -48.74
N SER A 23 5.64 7.24 -49.35
CA SER A 23 6.88 6.50 -49.05
C SER A 23 7.41 6.71 -47.63
N ARG A 24 6.96 7.74 -46.90
CA ARG A 24 7.27 7.92 -45.47
C ARG A 24 6.38 7.03 -44.60
N ALA A 25 5.07 7.01 -44.86
CA ALA A 25 4.14 6.11 -44.17
C ALA A 25 4.49 4.63 -44.39
N GLU A 26 4.87 4.26 -45.62
CA GLU A 26 5.37 2.90 -45.90
C GLU A 26 6.67 2.59 -45.14
N ARG A 27 7.64 3.52 -45.09
CA ARG A 27 8.88 3.34 -44.32
C ARG A 27 8.62 3.23 -42.82
N GLU A 28 7.69 4.01 -42.28
CA GLU A 28 7.28 3.94 -40.88
C GLU A 28 6.58 2.60 -40.58
N SER A 29 5.71 2.10 -41.48
CA SER A 29 5.09 0.78 -41.35
C SER A 29 6.10 -0.38 -41.44
N ILE A 30 7.04 -0.35 -42.39
CA ILE A 30 8.12 -1.34 -42.53
C ILE A 30 9.06 -1.30 -41.33
N SER A 31 9.32 -0.11 -40.77
CA SER A 31 10.08 0.04 -39.52
C SER A 31 9.34 -0.62 -38.35
N GLN A 32 8.03 -0.39 -38.22
CA GLN A 32 7.20 -0.98 -37.18
C GLN A 32 7.13 -2.52 -37.28
N ILE A 33 6.99 -3.05 -38.50
CA ILE A 33 7.05 -4.50 -38.78
C ILE A 33 8.41 -5.08 -38.39
N ARG A 34 9.52 -4.41 -38.71
CA ARG A 34 10.86 -4.87 -38.29
C ARG A 34 11.08 -4.78 -36.78
N ILE A 35 10.46 -3.82 -36.10
CA ILE A 35 10.54 -3.71 -34.63
C ILE A 35 9.74 -4.83 -33.96
N THR A 36 8.57 -5.19 -34.51
CA THR A 36 7.77 -6.33 -34.00
C THR A 36 8.46 -7.67 -34.30
N GLU A 37 8.93 -7.89 -35.52
CA GLU A 37 9.71 -9.07 -35.91
C GLU A 37 10.97 -9.25 -35.05
N ASN A 38 11.73 -8.18 -34.78
CA ASN A 38 12.89 -8.25 -33.88
C ASN A 38 12.51 -8.56 -32.42
N ARG A 39 11.32 -8.13 -31.94
CA ARG A 39 10.82 -8.50 -30.60
C ARG A 39 10.42 -9.97 -30.54
N GLU A 40 9.76 -10.49 -31.58
CA GLU A 40 9.39 -11.90 -31.70
C GLU A 40 10.63 -12.80 -31.78
N ILE A 41 11.66 -12.39 -32.54
CA ILE A 41 12.98 -13.05 -32.56
C ILE A 41 13.66 -12.99 -31.19
N GLY A 42 13.49 -11.90 -30.43
CA GLY A 42 13.92 -11.81 -29.03
C GLY A 42 13.28 -12.89 -28.16
N VAL A 43 11.94 -12.92 -28.11
CA VAL A 43 11.17 -13.92 -27.33
C VAL A 43 11.47 -15.35 -27.76
N LEU A 44 11.70 -15.60 -29.05
CA LEU A 44 12.11 -16.92 -29.54
C LEU A 44 13.52 -17.30 -29.09
N ASN A 45 14.47 -16.35 -29.11
CA ASN A 45 15.83 -16.56 -28.61
C ASN A 45 15.87 -16.79 -27.09
N ASP A 46 15.03 -16.08 -26.32
CA ASP A 46 14.90 -16.28 -24.87
C ASP A 46 14.38 -17.69 -24.57
N ARG A 47 13.31 -18.13 -25.25
CA ARG A 47 12.82 -19.52 -25.17
C ARG A 47 13.87 -20.54 -25.61
N HIS A 48 14.65 -20.24 -26.64
CA HIS A 48 15.78 -21.09 -27.05
C HIS A 48 16.88 -21.13 -25.97
N ALA A 49 17.15 -20.03 -25.27
CA ALA A 49 18.09 -20.00 -24.15
C ALA A 49 17.59 -20.87 -22.97
N ASP A 50 16.30 -20.82 -22.67
CA ASP A 50 15.67 -21.71 -21.67
C ASP A 50 15.83 -23.18 -22.06
N TYR A 51 15.47 -23.56 -23.29
CA TYR A 51 15.67 -24.93 -23.79
C TYR A 51 17.14 -25.36 -23.80
N ILE A 52 18.07 -24.47 -24.15
CA ILE A 52 19.51 -24.74 -24.05
C ILE A 52 19.91 -24.97 -22.59
N SER A 53 19.41 -24.18 -21.65
CA SER A 53 19.70 -24.35 -20.22
C SER A 53 19.20 -25.70 -19.69
N GLU A 54 17.99 -26.11 -20.08
CA GLU A 54 17.40 -27.40 -19.70
C GLU A 54 18.17 -28.57 -20.35
N VAL A 55 18.53 -28.47 -21.62
CA VAL A 55 19.39 -29.48 -22.28
C VAL A 55 20.76 -29.57 -21.61
N ARG A 56 21.35 -28.46 -21.13
CA ARG A 56 22.61 -28.49 -20.38
C ARG A 56 22.45 -29.10 -18.98
N PHE A 57 21.32 -28.85 -18.31
CA PHE A 57 20.96 -29.49 -17.05
C PHE A 57 20.78 -31.01 -17.23
N LEU A 58 19.98 -31.44 -18.20
CA LEU A 58 19.77 -32.84 -18.56
C LEU A 58 21.09 -33.54 -18.96
N GLN A 59 21.99 -32.86 -19.70
CA GLN A 59 23.33 -33.36 -19.99
C GLN A 59 24.22 -33.51 -18.73
N ALA A 60 24.02 -32.68 -17.69
CA ALA A 60 24.70 -32.83 -16.41
C ALA A 60 24.12 -33.99 -15.59
N VAL A 61 22.79 -34.13 -15.56
CA VAL A 61 22.08 -35.26 -14.93
C VAL A 61 22.48 -36.59 -15.60
N GLN A 62 22.49 -36.66 -16.93
CA GLN A 62 22.88 -37.85 -17.68
C GLN A 62 24.34 -38.24 -17.40
N ARG A 63 25.27 -37.27 -17.29
CA ARG A 63 26.66 -37.54 -16.86
C ARG A 63 26.72 -38.09 -15.44
N LYS A 64 25.97 -37.52 -14.50
CA LYS A 64 25.91 -37.99 -13.09
C LYS A 64 25.32 -39.40 -12.98
N LEU A 65 24.29 -39.71 -13.78
CA LEU A 65 23.70 -41.05 -13.86
C LEU A 65 24.66 -42.06 -14.49
N ARG A 66 25.35 -41.71 -15.58
CA ARG A 66 26.40 -42.57 -16.18
C ARG A 66 27.52 -42.86 -15.18
N LEU A 67 28.02 -41.85 -14.45
CA LEU A 67 29.04 -42.04 -13.41
C LEU A 67 28.56 -42.95 -12.28
N ARG A 68 27.31 -42.80 -11.83
CA ARG A 68 26.71 -43.74 -10.86
C ARG A 68 26.59 -45.15 -11.42
N LEU A 69 26.22 -45.30 -12.69
CA LEU A 69 26.06 -46.60 -13.34
C LEU A 69 27.43 -47.28 -13.56
N GLU A 70 28.48 -46.52 -13.90
CA GLU A 70 29.87 -47.00 -13.89
C GLU A 70 30.36 -47.39 -12.49
N GLN A 71 30.02 -46.62 -11.45
CA GLN A 71 30.33 -46.96 -10.07
C GLN A 71 29.64 -48.27 -9.66
N TRP A 72 28.37 -48.47 -10.04
CA TRP A 72 27.64 -49.72 -9.82
C TRP A 72 28.22 -50.91 -10.61
N MET A 73 28.60 -50.71 -11.87
CA MET A 73 29.28 -51.75 -12.67
C MET A 73 30.65 -52.11 -12.10
N LYS A 74 31.42 -51.13 -11.59
CA LYS A 74 32.71 -51.35 -10.93
C LYS A 74 32.59 -51.96 -9.52
N ALA A 75 31.51 -51.66 -8.80
CA ALA A 75 31.23 -52.25 -7.48
C ALA A 75 30.82 -53.74 -7.59
N GLY A 76 30.34 -54.17 -8.75
CA GLY A 76 29.85 -55.53 -8.99
C GLY A 76 28.51 -55.81 -8.31
N LYS A 77 27.87 -56.93 -8.67
CA LYS A 77 26.74 -57.45 -7.88
C LYS A 77 27.23 -57.78 -6.47
N PRO A 78 26.47 -57.48 -5.40
CA PRO A 78 26.81 -57.93 -4.06
C PRO A 78 26.82 -59.47 -4.07
N ARG A 79 28.02 -60.04 -4.02
CA ARG A 79 28.21 -61.49 -3.93
C ARG A 79 27.74 -61.90 -2.54
N VAL A 80 26.55 -62.52 -2.47
CA VAL A 80 26.07 -63.14 -1.24
C VAL A 80 27.15 -64.11 -0.77
N ARG A 81 27.65 -63.86 0.43
CA ARG A 81 28.88 -64.45 0.93
C ARG A 81 28.56 -65.78 1.58
N GLU A 82 28.82 -66.87 0.87
CA GLU A 82 28.68 -68.27 1.32
C GLU A 82 29.76 -68.66 2.36
N ASP A 83 29.87 -67.89 3.46
CA ASP A 83 30.79 -68.16 4.58
C ASP A 83 30.03 -68.37 5.91
N MET A 84 28.81 -68.94 5.88
CA MET A 84 27.97 -69.12 7.09
C MET A 84 28.06 -70.52 7.74
N THR A 85 29.04 -71.35 7.35
CA THR A 85 29.18 -72.72 7.85
C THR A 85 30.61 -73.12 8.26
N GLU A 86 31.52 -72.16 8.51
CA GLU A 86 32.92 -72.48 8.84
C GLU A 86 33.56 -71.63 9.96
N SER A 87 32.75 -71.03 10.85
CA SER A 87 33.25 -70.21 11.99
C SER A 87 32.83 -70.69 13.38
N LEU A 88 32.58 -72.00 13.53
CA LEU A 88 32.40 -72.65 14.83
C LEU A 88 33.67 -73.42 15.25
N THR A 89 34.81 -72.72 15.28
CA THR A 89 36.00 -73.14 16.04
C THR A 89 36.42 -72.00 16.98
N THR A 90 36.46 -72.29 18.28
CA THR A 90 36.40 -71.31 19.37
C THR A 90 37.74 -70.64 19.70
N GLY A 91 38.49 -70.21 18.67
CA GLY A 91 39.79 -69.52 18.81
C GLY A 91 39.85 -68.14 18.14
N GLY A 92 39.43 -68.05 16.87
CA GLY A 92 39.64 -66.85 16.04
C GLY A 92 38.86 -65.60 16.49
N ALA A 93 37.67 -65.78 17.09
CA ALA A 93 36.88 -64.66 17.60
C ALA A 93 37.55 -64.03 18.83
N LYS A 94 38.03 -64.85 19.78
CA LYS A 94 38.65 -64.36 21.02
C LYS A 94 39.90 -63.53 20.74
N ALA A 95 40.80 -64.02 19.90
CA ALA A 95 42.01 -63.29 19.51
C ALA A 95 41.73 -61.94 18.82
N ARG A 96 40.58 -61.80 18.13
CA ARG A 96 40.14 -60.50 17.57
C ARG A 96 39.63 -59.56 18.66
N TYR A 97 38.79 -60.05 19.57
CA TYR A 97 38.32 -59.25 20.70
C TYR A 97 39.46 -58.80 21.62
N ASP A 98 40.44 -59.67 21.89
CA ASP A 98 41.61 -59.35 22.69
C ASP A 98 42.48 -58.28 21.98
N ALA A 99 42.74 -58.44 20.67
CA ALA A 99 43.49 -57.46 19.87
C ALA A 99 42.75 -56.12 19.65
N ASP A 100 41.41 -56.11 19.70
CA ASP A 100 40.63 -54.88 19.70
C ASP A 100 40.57 -54.24 21.09
N ALA A 101 40.53 -55.03 22.17
CA ALA A 101 40.63 -54.55 23.54
C ALA A 101 41.96 -53.83 23.82
N GLU A 102 43.08 -54.31 23.27
CA GLU A 102 44.39 -53.62 23.33
C GLU A 102 44.41 -52.26 22.63
N LYS A 103 43.50 -52.00 21.69
CA LYS A 103 43.40 -50.70 20.99
C LYS A 103 42.56 -49.68 21.76
N ILE A 104 41.64 -50.14 22.62
CA ILE A 104 40.73 -49.26 23.38
C ILE A 104 41.50 -48.21 24.20
N PRO A 105 42.57 -48.53 24.95
CA PRO A 105 43.33 -47.52 25.70
C PRO A 105 43.92 -46.43 24.79
N ARG A 106 44.53 -46.79 23.66
CA ARG A 106 45.12 -45.83 22.72
C ARG A 106 44.07 -44.92 22.11
N LEU A 107 42.93 -45.48 21.67
CA LEU A 107 41.82 -44.70 21.14
C LEU A 107 41.20 -43.79 22.22
N ASN A 108 41.16 -44.23 23.46
CA ASN A 108 40.70 -43.43 24.59
C ASN A 108 41.69 -42.28 24.92
N ASP A 109 43.00 -42.52 24.85
CA ASP A 109 44.02 -41.48 25.03
C ASP A 109 44.01 -40.46 23.88
N GLU A 110 43.81 -40.89 22.64
CA GLU A 110 43.59 -40.02 21.48
C GLU A 110 42.29 -39.20 21.62
N LEU A 111 41.21 -39.81 22.08
CA LEU A 111 39.93 -39.14 22.34
C LEU A 111 40.07 -38.11 23.48
N ASN A 112 40.78 -38.44 24.56
CA ASN A 112 41.04 -37.50 25.65
C ASN A 112 41.99 -36.37 25.23
N SER A 113 43.00 -36.66 24.40
CA SER A 113 43.92 -35.68 23.82
C SER A 113 43.21 -34.71 22.85
N THR A 114 42.31 -35.22 22.00
CA THR A 114 41.52 -34.38 21.09
C THR A 114 40.45 -33.60 21.83
N ARG A 115 39.78 -34.20 22.82
CA ARG A 115 38.86 -33.50 23.74
C ARG A 115 39.54 -32.37 24.51
N SER A 116 40.71 -32.61 25.11
CA SER A 116 41.46 -31.59 25.84
C SER A 116 41.89 -30.42 24.93
N ARG A 117 42.30 -30.72 23.69
CA ARG A 117 42.59 -29.71 22.66
C ARG A 117 41.34 -28.91 22.27
N TYR A 118 40.20 -29.57 22.06
CA TYR A 118 38.92 -28.92 21.77
C TYR A 118 38.46 -28.02 22.92
N GLU A 119 38.44 -28.53 24.16
CA GLU A 119 38.04 -27.76 25.34
C GLU A 119 38.97 -26.55 25.56
N SER A 120 40.27 -26.69 25.29
CA SER A 120 41.22 -25.57 25.39
C SER A 120 41.02 -24.54 24.28
N ALA A 121 40.67 -24.96 23.05
CA ALA A 121 40.29 -24.06 21.96
C ALA A 121 38.91 -23.39 22.17
N VAL A 122 38.01 -24.01 22.93
CA VAL A 122 36.75 -23.38 23.38
C VAL A 122 37.00 -22.39 24.51
N ARG A 123 37.80 -22.75 25.53
CA ARG A 123 38.20 -21.84 26.62
C ARG A 123 39.03 -20.64 26.14
N GLY A 124 39.77 -20.79 25.04
CA GLY A 124 40.55 -19.72 24.40
C GLY A 124 39.75 -18.79 23.47
N ARG A 125 38.45 -19.02 23.25
CA ARG A 125 37.60 -18.10 22.47
C ARG A 125 37.03 -17.01 23.36
N ASP A 126 37.42 -15.77 23.09
CA ASP A 126 36.85 -14.58 23.71
C ASP A 126 35.55 -14.17 22.98
N LEU A 127 34.45 -14.78 23.42
CA LEU A 127 33.09 -14.47 22.95
C LEU A 127 32.73 -12.99 23.15
N ALA A 128 33.24 -12.33 24.21
CA ALA A 128 32.95 -10.93 24.45
C ALA A 128 33.67 -10.01 23.44
N ALA A 129 34.88 -10.37 23.01
CA ALA A 129 35.55 -9.70 21.90
C ALA A 129 34.79 -9.86 20.58
N GLU A 130 34.31 -11.08 20.27
CA GLU A 130 33.48 -11.39 19.09
C GLU A 130 32.17 -10.58 19.11
N ASP A 131 31.42 -10.59 20.22
CA ASP A 131 30.20 -9.80 20.39
C ASP A 131 30.46 -8.30 20.26
N SER A 132 31.58 -7.79 20.80
CA SER A 132 31.95 -6.38 20.64
C SER A 132 32.20 -5.99 19.17
N LEU A 133 32.73 -6.92 18.35
CA LEU A 133 32.91 -6.71 16.92
C LEU A 133 31.58 -6.73 16.18
N LEU A 134 30.65 -7.61 16.57
CA LEU A 134 29.29 -7.66 16.00
C LEU A 134 28.51 -6.37 16.29
N VAL A 135 28.56 -5.84 17.50
CA VAL A 135 27.95 -4.53 17.84
C VAL A 135 28.53 -3.42 16.97
N ARG A 136 29.86 -3.31 16.88
CA ARG A 136 30.52 -2.30 16.01
C ARG A 136 30.14 -2.46 14.53
N LEU A 137 29.96 -3.70 14.04
CA LEU A 137 29.53 -3.97 12.67
C LEU A 137 28.08 -3.52 12.44
N CYS A 138 27.18 -3.77 13.40
CA CYS A 138 25.80 -3.28 13.37
C CYS A 138 25.73 -1.75 13.37
N ASP A 139 26.53 -1.07 14.20
CA ASP A 139 26.61 0.40 14.24
C ASP A 139 27.09 0.97 12.91
N LEU A 140 28.20 0.44 12.36
CA LEU A 140 28.72 0.85 11.05
C LEU A 140 27.71 0.60 9.92
N ARG A 141 26.96 -0.51 9.98
CA ARG A 141 25.89 -0.82 9.00
C ARG A 141 24.72 0.15 9.12
N SER A 142 24.34 0.54 10.34
CA SER A 142 23.32 1.56 10.60
C SER A 142 23.74 2.93 10.05
N GLN A 143 24.97 3.36 10.36
CA GLN A 143 25.56 4.60 9.84
C GLN A 143 25.64 4.61 8.31
N LEU A 144 26.04 3.50 7.68
CA LEU A 144 26.01 3.35 6.22
C LEU A 144 24.59 3.45 5.63
N CYS A 145 23.58 2.95 6.33
CA CYS A 145 22.18 3.07 5.91
C CYS A 145 21.73 4.54 5.94
N LEU A 146 22.00 5.25 7.04
CA LEU A 146 21.70 6.68 7.19
C LEU A 146 22.46 7.55 6.18
N ALA A 147 23.74 7.27 5.94
CA ALA A 147 24.56 7.98 4.95
C ALA A 147 24.03 7.76 3.52
N LYS A 148 23.63 6.53 3.17
CA LYS A 148 22.98 6.22 1.88
C LYS A 148 21.63 6.92 1.75
N GLY A 149 20.83 6.98 2.81
CA GLY A 149 19.56 7.72 2.84
C GLY A 149 19.76 9.22 2.58
N ARG A 150 20.68 9.85 3.31
CA ARG A 150 21.07 11.27 3.08
C ARG A 150 21.60 11.48 1.67
N GLY A 151 22.40 10.56 1.15
CA GLY A 151 22.91 10.59 -0.23
C GLY A 151 21.80 10.62 -1.28
N LYS A 152 20.73 9.83 -1.10
CA LYS A 152 19.56 9.86 -2.00
C LYS A 152 18.83 11.21 -1.96
N VAL A 153 18.54 11.74 -0.77
CA VAL A 153 17.87 13.04 -0.63
C VAL A 153 18.69 14.17 -1.27
N ILE A 154 20.03 14.15 -1.11
CA ILE A 154 20.91 15.12 -1.77
C ILE A 154 20.91 14.93 -3.30
N GLN A 155 20.87 13.69 -3.81
CA GLN A 155 20.76 13.42 -5.25
C GLN A 155 19.42 13.90 -5.84
N GLU A 156 18.32 13.69 -5.13
CA GLU A 156 16.98 14.18 -5.49
C GLU A 156 16.95 15.71 -5.53
N GLU A 157 17.53 16.38 -4.53
CA GLU A 157 17.62 17.84 -4.49
C GLU A 157 18.55 18.40 -5.58
N CYS A 158 19.69 17.77 -5.85
CA CYS A 158 20.54 18.12 -6.99
C CYS A 158 19.81 17.93 -8.34
N ALA A 159 18.94 16.92 -8.46
CA ALA A 159 18.12 16.72 -9.66
C ALA A 159 17.01 17.77 -9.77
N ARG A 160 16.39 18.18 -8.65
CA ARG A 160 15.43 19.28 -8.58
C ARG A 160 16.05 20.61 -9.02
N LEU A 161 17.19 20.97 -8.43
CA LEU A 161 17.95 22.19 -8.77
C LEU A 161 18.45 22.21 -10.21
N ARG A 162 18.80 21.05 -10.80
CA ARG A 162 19.14 20.97 -12.24
C ARG A 162 17.93 21.24 -13.14
N LYS A 163 16.75 20.70 -12.80
CA LYS A 163 15.50 20.99 -13.54
C LYS A 163 15.09 22.46 -13.41
N GLU A 164 15.28 23.06 -12.23
CA GLU A 164 15.00 24.47 -11.97
C GLU A 164 15.95 25.39 -12.77
N ASN A 165 17.26 25.12 -12.75
CA ASN A 165 18.22 25.83 -13.59
C ASN A 165 17.92 25.69 -15.09
N GLN A 166 17.50 24.51 -15.56
CA GLN A 166 17.13 24.33 -16.96
C GLN A 166 15.94 25.22 -17.35
N LYS A 167 14.88 25.26 -16.52
CA LYS A 167 13.73 26.17 -16.74
C LYS A 167 14.18 27.63 -16.84
N ILE A 168 15.03 28.09 -15.92
CA ILE A 168 15.55 29.46 -15.93
C ILE A 168 16.36 29.74 -17.21
N VAL A 169 17.13 28.77 -17.71
CA VAL A 169 17.85 28.89 -18.99
C VAL A 169 16.88 28.97 -20.18
N ASP A 170 15.83 28.15 -20.19
CA ASP A 170 14.81 28.14 -21.24
C ASP A 170 13.99 29.46 -21.23
N ASP A 171 13.64 29.96 -20.04
CA ASP A 171 12.97 31.26 -19.86
C ASP A 171 13.85 32.41 -20.34
N ILE A 172 15.15 32.43 -20.00
CA ILE A 172 16.11 33.42 -20.50
C ILE A 172 16.23 33.36 -22.03
N ALA A 173 16.21 32.16 -22.63
CA ALA A 173 16.24 32.00 -24.08
C ALA A 173 14.96 32.56 -24.74
N SER A 174 13.78 32.30 -24.14
CA SER A 174 12.51 32.87 -24.60
C SER A 174 12.48 34.40 -24.49
N GLN A 175 12.93 34.96 -23.36
CA GLN A 175 13.00 36.42 -23.16
C GLN A 175 13.95 37.10 -24.15
N ARG A 176 15.11 36.49 -24.45
CA ARG A 176 15.99 36.97 -25.52
C ARG A 176 15.30 36.98 -26.88
N GLN A 177 14.58 35.91 -27.23
CA GLN A 177 13.83 35.85 -28.49
C GLN A 177 12.73 36.93 -28.59
N ILE A 178 12.07 37.27 -27.47
CA ILE A 178 11.07 38.35 -27.41
C ILE A 178 11.77 39.70 -27.62
N PHE A 179 12.88 39.96 -26.93
CA PHE A 179 13.67 41.19 -27.08
C PHE A 179 14.21 41.38 -28.50
N ASP A 180 14.69 40.31 -29.15
CA ASP A 180 15.17 40.34 -30.54
C ASP A 180 14.03 40.69 -31.52
N LYS A 181 12.82 40.16 -31.30
CA LYS A 181 11.61 40.50 -32.08
C LYS A 181 11.20 41.95 -31.87
N GLU A 182 11.09 42.41 -30.62
CA GLU A 182 10.74 43.81 -30.31
C GLU A 182 11.77 44.78 -30.91
N THR A 183 13.06 44.42 -30.87
CA THR A 183 14.14 45.17 -31.51
C THR A 183 13.97 45.23 -33.03
N GLN A 184 13.66 44.10 -33.67
CA GLN A 184 13.38 44.05 -35.11
C GLN A 184 12.15 44.88 -35.49
N GLU A 185 11.08 44.81 -34.69
CA GLU A 185 9.86 45.61 -34.87
C GLU A 185 10.16 47.11 -34.72
N ARG A 186 10.89 47.52 -33.68
CA ARG A 186 11.35 48.89 -33.48
C ARG A 186 12.12 49.42 -34.69
N TYR A 187 13.07 48.66 -35.23
CA TYR A 187 13.77 49.03 -36.46
C TYR A 187 12.81 49.14 -37.67
N SER A 188 11.75 48.33 -37.72
CA SER A 188 10.71 48.44 -38.77
C SER A 188 9.84 49.70 -38.63
N TYR A 189 9.53 50.13 -37.40
CA TYR A 189 8.80 51.36 -37.13
C TYR A 189 9.67 52.58 -37.45
N GLU A 190 10.92 52.59 -36.99
CA GLU A 190 11.86 53.68 -37.27
C GLU A 190 12.12 53.83 -38.78
N ARG A 191 12.29 52.72 -39.51
CA ARG A 191 12.43 52.73 -40.97
C ARG A 191 11.21 53.31 -41.70
N ARG A 192 10.01 53.16 -41.15
CA ARG A 192 8.76 53.76 -41.67
C ARG A 192 8.58 55.22 -41.26
N ALA A 193 8.99 55.59 -40.05
CA ALA A 193 8.84 56.95 -39.53
C ALA A 193 9.81 57.94 -40.19
N ARG A 194 11.07 57.55 -40.46
CA ARG A 194 12.08 58.42 -41.08
C ARG A 194 11.62 59.08 -42.40
N PRO A 195 11.13 58.37 -43.44
CA PRO A 195 10.70 59.01 -44.67
C PRO A 195 9.49 59.93 -44.48
N LEU A 196 8.54 59.58 -43.60
CA LEU A 196 7.37 60.43 -43.30
C LEU A 196 7.77 61.73 -42.57
N LEU A 197 8.78 61.68 -41.69
CA LEU A 197 9.33 62.88 -41.06
C LEU A 197 10.06 63.75 -42.08
N GLN A 198 10.83 63.16 -43.00
CA GLN A 198 11.47 63.89 -44.09
C GLN A 198 10.43 64.58 -45.01
N GLU A 199 9.37 63.87 -45.40
CA GLU A 199 8.27 64.42 -46.19
C GLU A 199 7.58 65.58 -45.45
N CYS A 200 7.31 65.42 -44.15
CA CYS A 200 6.80 66.51 -43.30
C CYS A 200 7.75 67.72 -43.26
N GLU A 201 9.07 67.52 -43.13
CA GLU A 201 10.06 68.60 -43.14
C GLU A 201 10.12 69.33 -44.50
N GLU A 202 10.06 68.57 -45.61
CA GLU A 202 10.02 69.10 -46.97
C GLU A 202 8.74 69.92 -47.21
N LEU A 203 7.57 69.42 -46.78
CA LEU A 203 6.31 70.15 -46.83
C LEU A 203 6.33 71.41 -45.97
N LEU A 204 6.87 71.36 -44.76
CA LEU A 204 6.98 72.52 -43.85
C LEU A 204 7.96 73.57 -44.39
N LYS A 205 9.01 73.14 -45.11
CA LYS A 205 9.92 74.03 -45.84
C LYS A 205 9.22 74.68 -47.02
N SER A 206 8.50 73.92 -47.85
CA SER A 206 7.72 74.47 -48.96
C SER A 206 6.68 75.49 -48.47
N TYR A 207 5.97 75.21 -47.37
CA TYR A 207 4.99 76.13 -46.79
C TYR A 207 5.62 77.43 -46.26
N LYS A 208 6.86 77.37 -45.74
CA LYS A 208 7.63 78.55 -45.33
C LYS A 208 8.10 79.39 -46.52
N GLU A 209 8.42 78.74 -47.64
CA GLU A 209 8.79 79.40 -48.90
C GLU A 209 7.55 79.96 -49.64
N ILE A 210 6.39 79.33 -49.51
CA ILE A 210 5.07 79.74 -50.05
C ILE A 210 4.42 80.83 -49.16
N LYS A 211 5.20 81.84 -48.73
CA LYS A 211 4.64 83.13 -48.29
C LYS A 211 4.22 83.98 -49.51
N VAL A 212 3.29 83.45 -50.29
CA VAL A 212 2.70 84.12 -51.45
C VAL A 212 1.60 85.08 -50.98
N PRO A 213 1.56 86.35 -51.44
CA PRO A 213 0.43 87.23 -51.19
C PRO A 213 -0.84 86.63 -51.78
N VAL A 214 -1.89 86.47 -50.97
CA VAL A 214 -3.16 85.83 -51.36
C VAL A 214 -3.69 86.43 -52.67
N PRO A 215 -3.74 85.67 -53.78
CA PRO A 215 -4.31 86.15 -55.02
C PRO A 215 -5.80 86.42 -54.85
N ARG A 216 -6.32 87.43 -55.54
CA ARG A 216 -7.77 87.71 -55.51
C ARG A 216 -8.49 86.59 -56.27
N TYR A 217 -9.24 85.77 -55.54
CA TYR A 217 -10.09 84.71 -56.09
C TYR A 217 -10.97 85.22 -57.24
N SER A 218 -10.89 84.56 -58.38
CA SER A 218 -11.84 84.70 -59.48
C SER A 218 -12.99 83.70 -59.33
N THR A 219 -14.08 83.90 -60.07
CA THR A 219 -15.22 82.99 -60.09
C THR A 219 -14.86 81.58 -60.62
N GLU A 220 -13.86 81.47 -61.49
CA GLU A 220 -13.37 80.18 -61.99
C GLU A 220 -12.62 79.39 -60.90
N ASP A 221 -11.96 80.08 -59.97
CA ASP A 221 -11.29 79.44 -58.84
C ASP A 221 -12.32 78.84 -57.87
N ILE A 222 -13.45 79.52 -57.64
CA ILE A 222 -14.57 78.99 -56.85
C ILE A 222 -15.17 77.72 -57.47
N GLU A 223 -15.21 77.62 -58.80
CA GLU A 223 -15.66 76.40 -59.49
C GLU A 223 -14.62 75.28 -59.46
N ARG A 224 -13.32 75.60 -59.57
CA ARG A 224 -12.22 74.63 -59.35
C ARG A 224 -12.26 74.08 -57.93
N ASP A 225 -12.40 74.93 -56.92
CA ASP A 225 -12.46 74.55 -55.51
C ASP A 225 -13.71 73.71 -55.22
N ARG A 226 -14.87 74.10 -55.76
CA ARG A 226 -16.09 73.26 -55.67
C ARG A 226 -15.94 71.90 -56.35
N LYS A 227 -15.07 71.78 -57.36
CA LYS A 227 -14.78 70.51 -58.03
C LYS A 227 -13.76 69.68 -57.23
N HIS A 228 -12.72 70.32 -56.67
CA HIS A 228 -11.77 69.68 -55.76
C HIS A 228 -12.45 69.17 -54.49
N PHE A 229 -13.21 70.02 -53.80
CA PHE A 229 -13.93 69.63 -52.58
C PHE A 229 -14.92 68.48 -52.85
N ARG A 230 -15.60 68.46 -54.00
CA ARG A 230 -16.42 67.29 -54.39
C ARG A 230 -15.58 66.04 -54.62
N ALA A 231 -14.44 66.15 -55.30
CA ALA A 231 -13.55 65.01 -55.53
C ALA A 231 -12.93 64.48 -54.23
N GLU A 232 -12.59 65.34 -53.27
CA GLU A 232 -12.09 64.95 -51.94
C GLU A 232 -13.19 64.32 -51.07
N VAL A 233 -14.41 64.87 -51.10
CA VAL A 233 -15.57 64.26 -50.42
C VAL A 233 -15.93 62.92 -51.06
N GLU A 234 -15.84 62.78 -52.38
CA GLU A 234 -16.07 61.51 -53.08
C GLU A 234 -14.97 60.49 -52.76
N ALA A 235 -13.70 60.89 -52.81
CA ALA A 235 -12.55 60.04 -52.45
C ALA A 235 -12.61 59.58 -50.98
N SER A 236 -12.92 60.47 -50.04
CA SER A 236 -13.08 60.13 -48.63
C SER A 236 -14.32 59.25 -48.39
N MET A 237 -15.42 59.44 -49.11
CA MET A 237 -16.60 58.57 -49.03
C MET A 237 -16.32 57.16 -49.59
N VAL A 238 -15.52 57.06 -50.66
CA VAL A 238 -15.01 55.78 -51.19
C VAL A 238 -14.08 55.11 -50.19
N GLU A 239 -13.16 55.85 -49.58
CA GLU A 239 -12.24 55.32 -48.56
C GLU A 239 -13.00 54.84 -47.31
N ILE A 240 -13.99 55.61 -46.81
CA ILE A 240 -14.85 55.19 -45.69
C ILE A 240 -15.58 53.87 -46.02
N ARG A 241 -16.13 53.73 -47.23
CA ARG A 241 -16.75 52.48 -47.68
C ARG A 241 -15.75 51.33 -47.74
N ARG A 242 -14.54 51.57 -48.26
CA ARG A 242 -13.45 50.59 -48.31
C ARG A 242 -13.03 50.14 -46.91
N GLN A 243 -12.98 51.05 -45.94
CA GLN A 243 -12.70 50.73 -44.54
C GLN A 243 -13.82 49.87 -43.92
N TYR A 244 -15.10 50.15 -44.22
CA TYR A 244 -16.21 49.30 -43.81
C TYR A 244 -16.19 47.91 -44.47
N GLU A 245 -15.81 47.81 -45.75
CA GLU A 245 -15.62 46.51 -46.43
C GLU A 245 -14.47 45.71 -45.83
N ILE A 246 -13.34 46.36 -45.52
CA ILE A 246 -12.23 45.73 -44.81
C ILE A 246 -12.69 45.23 -43.44
N LEU A 247 -13.34 46.08 -42.63
CA LEU A 247 -13.82 45.69 -41.30
C LEU A 247 -14.84 44.54 -41.37
N ALA A 248 -15.74 44.55 -42.34
CA ALA A 248 -16.67 43.43 -42.56
C ALA A 248 -15.93 42.15 -42.97
N SER A 249 -14.85 42.26 -43.76
CA SER A 249 -14.03 41.11 -44.16
C SER A 249 -13.18 40.55 -43.02
N THR A 250 -12.62 41.39 -42.16
CA THR A 250 -11.83 40.95 -40.98
C THR A 250 -12.73 40.31 -39.95
N VAL A 251 -13.85 40.95 -39.58
CA VAL A 251 -14.84 40.37 -38.65
C VAL A 251 -15.37 39.02 -39.17
N LYS A 252 -15.62 38.91 -40.48
CA LYS A 252 -16.01 37.62 -41.09
C LYS A 252 -14.88 36.58 -40.99
N SER A 253 -13.64 36.95 -41.30
CA SER A 253 -12.49 36.03 -41.23
C SER A 253 -12.20 35.57 -39.80
N GLU A 254 -12.25 36.49 -38.83
CA GLU A 254 -12.09 36.21 -37.39
C GLU A 254 -13.20 35.29 -36.89
N MET A 255 -14.45 35.55 -37.29
CA MET A 255 -15.59 34.69 -36.94
C MET A 255 -15.46 33.30 -37.58
N GLU A 256 -15.03 33.20 -38.85
CA GLU A 256 -14.75 31.91 -39.49
C GLU A 256 -13.59 31.15 -38.84
N GLN A 257 -12.53 31.83 -38.41
CA GLN A 257 -11.42 31.24 -37.65
C GLN A 257 -11.88 30.75 -36.28
N TRP A 258 -12.65 31.57 -35.55
CA TRP A 258 -13.22 31.19 -34.26
C TRP A 258 -14.12 29.97 -34.37
N TYR A 259 -14.99 29.89 -35.39
CA TYR A 259 -15.81 28.69 -35.63
C TYR A 259 -14.95 27.47 -36.00
N LYS A 260 -13.88 27.61 -36.79
CA LYS A 260 -12.94 26.51 -37.09
C LYS A 260 -12.22 26.02 -35.82
N ASP A 261 -11.82 26.92 -34.93
CA ASP A 261 -11.20 26.58 -33.65
C ASP A 261 -12.20 25.90 -32.69
N GLN A 262 -13.46 26.35 -32.63
CA GLN A 262 -14.48 25.66 -31.85
C GLN A 262 -14.80 24.26 -32.41
N VAL A 263 -14.96 24.12 -33.73
CA VAL A 263 -15.24 22.82 -34.36
C VAL A 263 -14.08 21.85 -34.18
N SER A 264 -12.84 22.27 -34.44
CA SER A 264 -11.65 21.43 -34.21
C SER A 264 -11.45 21.09 -32.73
N GLY A 265 -11.77 22.00 -31.81
CA GLY A 265 -11.80 21.75 -30.37
C GLY A 265 -12.85 20.71 -29.95
N ILE A 266 -14.02 20.68 -30.60
CA ILE A 266 -15.05 19.64 -30.40
C ILE A 266 -14.59 18.30 -30.96
N GLU A 267 -14.05 18.27 -32.18
CA GLU A 267 -13.50 17.04 -32.78
C GLU A 267 -12.35 16.44 -31.95
N PHE A 268 -11.48 17.29 -31.42
CA PHE A 268 -10.37 16.88 -30.57
C PHE A 268 -10.88 16.28 -29.25
N LYS A 269 -11.80 16.94 -28.55
CA LYS A 269 -12.45 16.41 -27.34
C LYS A 269 -13.13 15.07 -27.60
N GLN A 270 -13.87 14.93 -28.70
CA GLN A 270 -14.53 13.67 -29.05
C GLN A 270 -13.53 12.53 -29.33
N ARG A 271 -12.38 12.83 -29.94
CA ARG A 271 -11.28 11.86 -30.14
C ARG A 271 -10.62 11.47 -28.82
N ASP A 272 -10.34 12.43 -27.94
CA ASP A 272 -9.75 12.17 -26.63
C ASP A 272 -10.71 11.39 -25.71
N ASP A 273 -12.00 11.75 -25.69
CA ASP A 273 -13.03 11.01 -24.95
C ASP A 273 -13.10 9.56 -25.44
N THR A 274 -13.23 9.33 -26.75
CA THR A 274 -13.27 7.97 -27.31
C THR A 274 -11.96 7.19 -27.10
N SER A 275 -10.81 7.87 -27.08
CA SER A 275 -9.52 7.28 -26.69
C SER A 275 -9.50 6.87 -25.21
N SER A 276 -9.98 7.74 -24.32
CA SER A 276 -10.05 7.48 -22.88
C SER A 276 -11.00 6.32 -22.54
N PHE A 277 -12.16 6.22 -23.20
CA PHE A 277 -13.09 5.10 -23.06
C PHE A 277 -12.48 3.79 -23.61
N LYS A 278 -11.76 3.83 -24.74
CA LYS A 278 -11.03 2.67 -25.26
C LYS A 278 -9.95 2.20 -24.29
N LYS A 279 -9.20 3.11 -23.67
CA LYS A 279 -8.19 2.78 -22.66
C LYS A 279 -8.83 2.14 -21.42
N ARG A 280 -9.85 2.76 -20.84
CA ARG A 280 -10.61 2.19 -19.71
C ARG A 280 -11.19 0.79 -20.04
N LEU A 281 -11.61 0.56 -21.28
CA LEU A 281 -12.07 -0.75 -21.77
C LEU A 281 -10.94 -1.77 -22.01
N ALA A 282 -9.67 -1.34 -22.12
CA ALA A 282 -8.52 -2.23 -22.10
C ALA A 282 -8.14 -2.55 -20.66
N ASP A 283 -7.98 -1.53 -19.81
CA ASP A 283 -7.66 -1.66 -18.39
C ASP A 283 -8.64 -2.62 -17.67
N LEU A 284 -9.96 -2.45 -17.88
CA LEU A 284 -11.00 -3.34 -17.34
C LEU A 284 -10.97 -4.77 -17.90
N ARG A 285 -10.43 -4.99 -19.11
CA ARG A 285 -10.25 -6.35 -19.66
C ARG A 285 -9.04 -7.03 -19.03
N ASP A 286 -7.97 -6.28 -18.78
CA ASP A 286 -6.78 -6.79 -18.12
C ASP A 286 -7.09 -7.13 -16.65
N GLU A 287 -7.80 -6.27 -15.92
CA GLU A 287 -8.34 -6.59 -14.58
C GLU A 287 -9.22 -7.85 -14.58
N LEU A 288 -10.07 -8.04 -15.59
CA LEU A 288 -10.91 -9.23 -15.74
C LEU A 288 -10.08 -10.50 -15.98
N VAL A 289 -8.99 -10.42 -16.75
CA VAL A 289 -8.05 -11.52 -16.95
C VAL A 289 -7.32 -11.85 -15.64
N ASP A 290 -6.86 -10.83 -14.92
CA ASP A 290 -6.21 -10.97 -13.61
C ASP A 290 -7.10 -11.60 -12.55
N VAL A 291 -8.38 -11.22 -12.50
CA VAL A 291 -9.36 -11.85 -11.60
C VAL A 291 -9.61 -13.30 -12.01
N ARG A 292 -9.67 -13.62 -13.31
CA ARG A 292 -9.84 -14.99 -13.80
C ARG A 292 -8.65 -15.90 -13.50
N THR A 293 -7.41 -15.41 -13.64
CA THR A 293 -6.22 -16.21 -13.29
C THR A 293 -6.12 -16.44 -11.78
N ARG A 294 -6.46 -15.43 -10.96
CA ARG A 294 -6.54 -15.58 -9.49
C ARG A 294 -7.65 -16.56 -9.08
N LEU A 295 -8.82 -16.50 -9.74
CA LEU A 295 -9.91 -17.46 -9.53
C LEU A 295 -9.44 -18.90 -9.81
N SER A 296 -8.86 -19.14 -11.00
CA SER A 296 -8.33 -20.46 -11.38
C SER A 296 -7.28 -20.98 -10.38
N HIS A 297 -6.39 -20.12 -9.88
CA HIS A 297 -5.40 -20.53 -8.88
C HIS A 297 -6.02 -20.88 -7.51
N LEU A 298 -7.07 -20.16 -7.09
CA LEU A 298 -7.83 -20.48 -5.88
C LEU A 298 -8.67 -21.76 -6.05
N GLU A 299 -9.22 -22.02 -7.24
CA GLU A 299 -9.92 -23.25 -7.59
C GLU A 299 -8.96 -24.46 -7.57
N GLU A 300 -7.78 -24.34 -8.18
CA GLU A 300 -6.70 -25.35 -8.14
C GLU A 300 -6.30 -25.65 -6.68
N ARG A 301 -6.05 -24.60 -5.88
CA ARG A 301 -5.71 -24.73 -4.45
C ARG A 301 -6.83 -25.39 -3.64
N ASN A 302 -8.09 -25.01 -3.87
CA ASN A 302 -9.23 -25.63 -3.17
C ASN A 302 -9.40 -27.10 -3.58
N ARG A 303 -9.17 -27.45 -4.85
CA ARG A 303 -9.13 -28.83 -5.32
C ARG A 303 -8.05 -29.65 -4.63
N LEU A 304 -6.83 -29.10 -4.51
CA LEU A 304 -5.73 -29.75 -3.78
C LEU A 304 -6.05 -29.93 -2.29
N LEU A 305 -6.61 -28.91 -1.63
CA LEU A 305 -7.03 -29.01 -0.22
C LEU A 305 -8.16 -30.04 -0.03
N THR A 306 -9.10 -30.13 -0.97
CA THR A 306 -10.19 -31.12 -0.94
C THR A 306 -9.65 -32.54 -1.09
N SER A 307 -8.69 -32.76 -2.00
CA SER A 307 -7.99 -34.05 -2.14
C SER A 307 -7.26 -34.41 -0.85
N LEU A 308 -6.51 -33.47 -0.26
CA LEU A 308 -5.75 -33.71 0.96
C LEU A 308 -6.66 -34.02 2.16
N ILE A 309 -7.84 -33.40 2.24
CA ILE A 309 -8.86 -33.75 3.25
C ILE A 309 -9.35 -35.18 3.04
N ALA A 310 -9.66 -35.57 1.80
CA ALA A 310 -10.09 -36.95 1.49
C ALA A 310 -8.99 -37.99 1.83
N ASP A 311 -7.72 -37.69 1.54
CA ASP A 311 -6.58 -38.54 1.88
C ASP A 311 -6.46 -38.72 3.41
N PHE A 312 -6.66 -37.65 4.19
CA PHE A 312 -6.66 -37.71 5.66
C PHE A 312 -7.89 -38.43 6.23
N GLU A 313 -9.07 -38.29 5.62
CA GLU A 313 -10.28 -39.02 6.00
C GLU A 313 -10.12 -40.52 5.73
N GLU A 314 -9.54 -40.91 4.58
CA GLU A 314 -9.24 -42.32 4.30
C GLU A 314 -8.23 -42.88 5.30
N ALA A 315 -7.13 -42.16 5.59
CA ALA A 315 -6.13 -42.59 6.56
C ALA A 315 -6.73 -42.78 7.96
N ARG A 316 -7.56 -41.83 8.43
CA ARG A 316 -8.30 -41.93 9.70
C ARG A 316 -9.23 -43.13 9.72
N ASP A 317 -9.98 -43.36 8.64
CA ASP A 317 -10.94 -44.47 8.56
C ASP A 317 -10.24 -45.84 8.46
N GLN A 318 -9.02 -45.90 7.88
CA GLN A 318 -8.15 -47.07 7.92
C GLN A 318 -7.64 -47.32 9.35
N GLU A 319 -7.15 -46.30 10.05
CA GLU A 319 -6.70 -46.40 11.44
C GLU A 319 -7.84 -46.88 12.36
N GLN A 320 -9.03 -46.30 12.25
CA GLN A 320 -10.22 -46.72 13.00
C GLN A 320 -10.59 -48.19 12.75
N LYS A 321 -10.50 -48.68 11.50
CA LYS A 321 -10.74 -50.10 11.17
C LYS A 321 -9.70 -51.01 11.81
N LEU A 322 -8.42 -50.61 11.81
CA LEU A 322 -7.35 -51.36 12.46
C LEU A 322 -7.55 -51.42 13.98
N SER A 323 -7.79 -50.28 14.63
CA SER A 323 -8.09 -50.22 16.07
C SER A 323 -9.34 -51.03 16.46
N ALA A 324 -10.38 -51.01 15.62
CA ALA A 324 -11.57 -51.84 15.83
C ALA A 324 -11.28 -53.33 15.69
N SER A 325 -10.39 -53.75 14.78
CA SER A 325 -9.92 -55.14 14.66
C SER A 325 -9.15 -55.56 15.91
N THR A 326 -8.17 -54.76 16.36
CA THR A 326 -7.36 -55.11 17.54
C THR A 326 -8.21 -55.18 18.80
N VAL A 327 -9.14 -54.23 19.01
CA VAL A 327 -10.08 -54.28 20.15
C VAL A 327 -10.96 -55.53 20.09
N LYS A 328 -11.43 -55.93 18.90
CA LYS A 328 -12.23 -57.15 18.74
C LYS A 328 -11.40 -58.42 19.01
N GLU A 329 -10.16 -58.46 18.56
CA GLU A 329 -9.23 -59.56 18.85
C GLU A 329 -8.96 -59.67 20.36
N ASP A 330 -8.76 -58.55 21.04
CA ASP A 330 -8.60 -58.48 22.50
C ASP A 330 -9.89 -58.87 23.24
N GLU A 331 -11.08 -58.45 22.79
CA GLU A 331 -12.37 -58.94 23.30
C GLU A 331 -12.50 -60.46 23.17
N ASP A 332 -12.15 -61.03 22.01
CA ASP A 332 -12.20 -62.48 21.78
C ASP A 332 -11.15 -63.23 22.60
N ASN A 333 -9.99 -62.64 22.86
CA ASN A 333 -8.97 -63.19 23.75
C ASN A 333 -9.42 -63.15 25.22
N LEU A 334 -10.06 -62.05 25.66
CA LEU A 334 -10.67 -61.94 26.99
C LEU A 334 -11.83 -62.93 27.17
N ARG A 335 -12.69 -63.11 26.16
CA ARG A 335 -13.76 -64.13 26.17
C ARG A 335 -13.18 -65.53 26.38
N LYS A 336 -12.16 -65.92 25.61
CA LYS A 336 -11.46 -67.23 25.76
C LYS A 336 -10.79 -67.37 27.13
N LEU A 337 -10.24 -66.29 27.70
CA LEU A 337 -9.59 -66.32 29.01
C LEU A 337 -10.63 -66.47 30.14
N ILE A 338 -11.77 -65.79 30.04
CA ILE A 338 -12.91 -65.94 30.95
C ILE A 338 -13.50 -67.35 30.85
N GLU A 339 -13.62 -67.90 29.65
CA GLU A 339 -14.06 -69.29 29.42
C GLU A 339 -13.11 -70.27 30.09
N ARG A 340 -11.79 -70.19 29.84
CA ARG A 340 -10.78 -71.01 30.53
C ARG A 340 -10.76 -70.83 32.04
N TYR A 341 -11.00 -69.61 32.55
CA TYR A 341 -11.12 -69.36 33.98
C TYR A 341 -12.35 -70.07 34.56
N ASN A 342 -13.49 -70.02 33.86
CA ASN A 342 -14.71 -70.73 34.25
C ASN A 342 -14.56 -72.26 34.13
N GLU A 343 -13.84 -72.76 33.13
CA GLU A 343 -13.43 -74.17 33.02
C GLU A 343 -12.53 -74.58 34.18
N LEU A 344 -11.55 -73.76 34.57
CA LEU A 344 -10.71 -74.02 35.75
C LEU A 344 -11.51 -73.95 37.05
N VAL A 345 -12.50 -73.06 37.17
CA VAL A 345 -13.37 -72.95 38.37
C VAL A 345 -14.41 -74.08 38.45
N SER A 346 -14.85 -74.63 37.32
CA SER A 346 -15.82 -75.74 37.26
C SER A 346 -15.17 -77.14 37.21
N GLY A 347 -13.97 -77.22 36.62
CA GLY A 347 -13.12 -78.42 36.51
C GLY A 347 -12.10 -78.57 37.64
N ALA A 348 -11.78 -77.51 38.38
CA ALA A 348 -11.31 -77.67 39.76
C ALA A 348 -12.39 -78.48 40.49
N PRO A 349 -12.08 -79.68 41.00
CA PRO A 349 -13.11 -80.64 41.28
C PRO A 349 -14.02 -80.11 42.37
N ARG A 350 -15.34 -80.24 42.14
CA ARG A 350 -16.37 -80.17 43.19
C ARG A 350 -16.24 -81.30 44.24
N ASP A 351 -15.05 -81.87 44.43
CA ASP A 351 -14.63 -82.72 45.56
C ASP A 351 -14.54 -81.96 46.90
N LYS A 352 -15.33 -80.89 47.06
CA LYS A 352 -15.96 -80.64 48.35
C LYS A 352 -17.10 -81.63 48.56
N ARG A 353 -16.72 -82.91 48.72
CA ARG A 353 -17.55 -83.96 49.34
C ARG A 353 -18.08 -83.50 50.71
N TYR A 354 -17.35 -82.56 51.32
CA TYR A 354 -17.74 -81.73 52.44
C TYR A 354 -17.95 -80.27 51.98
N SER A 355 -19.12 -79.97 51.42
CA SER A 355 -19.55 -78.58 51.24
C SER A 355 -19.86 -77.95 52.61
N VAL A 356 -19.79 -76.62 52.73
CA VAL A 356 -20.19 -75.94 53.99
C VAL A 356 -21.66 -76.23 54.31
N ALA A 357 -22.51 -76.47 53.32
CA ALA A 357 -23.90 -76.88 53.51
C ALA A 357 -24.02 -78.31 54.07
N THR A 358 -23.28 -79.29 53.52
CA THR A 358 -23.31 -80.68 54.03
C THR A 358 -22.69 -80.80 55.41
N LEU A 359 -21.56 -80.12 55.68
CA LEU A 359 -20.99 -80.06 57.04
C LEU A 359 -21.92 -79.37 58.04
N ARG A 360 -22.64 -78.31 57.64
CA ARG A 360 -23.66 -77.67 58.51
C ARG A 360 -24.86 -78.58 58.77
N ALA A 361 -25.30 -79.36 57.78
CA ALA A 361 -26.35 -80.35 57.96
C ALA A 361 -25.91 -81.50 58.88
N GLU A 362 -24.66 -81.96 58.76
CA GLU A 362 -24.10 -82.98 59.65
C GLU A 362 -23.96 -82.46 61.09
N ILE A 363 -23.42 -81.24 61.27
CA ILE A 363 -23.31 -80.57 62.57
C ILE A 363 -24.70 -80.31 63.19
N MET A 364 -25.71 -79.96 62.39
CA MET A 364 -27.11 -79.90 62.83
C MET A 364 -27.57 -81.26 63.37
N ARG A 365 -27.36 -82.33 62.61
CA ARG A 365 -27.78 -83.69 62.99
C ARG A 365 -27.05 -84.19 64.24
N TYR A 366 -25.77 -83.85 64.43
CA TYR A 366 -25.04 -84.13 65.67
C TYR A 366 -25.54 -83.30 66.85
N ARG A 367 -25.99 -82.05 66.63
CA ARG A 367 -26.64 -81.23 67.67
C ARG A 367 -28.01 -81.77 68.05
N GLU A 368 -28.84 -82.17 67.09
CA GLU A 368 -30.13 -82.83 67.36
C GLU A 368 -29.97 -84.15 68.13
N LEU A 369 -28.92 -84.93 67.82
CA LEU A 369 -28.56 -86.13 68.60
C LEU A 369 -28.08 -85.81 70.03
N LEU A 370 -27.46 -84.66 70.26
CA LEU A 370 -27.05 -84.20 71.60
C LEU A 370 -28.23 -83.60 72.39
N ASP A 371 -29.13 -82.85 71.75
CA ASP A 371 -30.39 -82.35 72.35
C ASP A 371 -31.43 -83.46 72.59
N GLY A 372 -31.24 -84.64 71.98
CA GLY A 372 -32.07 -85.83 72.12
C GLY A 372 -31.68 -86.78 73.26
N VAL A 373 -30.52 -86.60 73.91
CA VAL A 373 -30.09 -87.42 75.07
C VAL A 373 -30.38 -86.67 76.37
N GLY A 374 -31.67 -86.51 76.66
CA GLY A 374 -32.18 -85.98 77.92
C GLY A 374 -33.60 -86.49 78.17
N PRO A 375 -34.01 -86.80 79.41
CA PRO A 375 -35.38 -87.21 79.70
C PRO A 375 -36.33 -86.05 79.40
N ARG A 376 -37.27 -86.25 78.48
CA ARG A 376 -38.42 -85.37 78.24
C ARG A 376 -39.70 -86.14 78.49
N ASP A 377 -40.63 -85.54 79.23
CA ASP A 377 -41.86 -86.20 79.63
C ASP A 377 -42.78 -86.51 78.45
N ASN A 378 -43.40 -87.69 78.53
CA ASN A 378 -43.99 -88.41 77.40
C ASN A 378 -45.40 -87.93 77.03
N ARG A 379 -45.61 -86.61 76.93
CA ARG A 379 -46.91 -85.99 76.55
C ARG A 379 -46.83 -85.02 75.36
N ASP A 380 -45.70 -84.39 75.11
CA ASP A 380 -45.59 -83.39 74.04
C ASP A 380 -45.31 -83.99 72.65
N ILE A 381 -44.79 -85.22 72.60
CA ILE A 381 -44.42 -85.91 71.35
C ILE A 381 -45.64 -86.14 70.44
N SER A 382 -46.82 -86.40 71.01
CA SER A 382 -48.06 -86.57 70.22
C SER A 382 -48.56 -85.24 69.63
N ASN A 383 -48.45 -84.13 70.36
CA ASN A 383 -48.91 -82.81 69.91
C ASN A 383 -47.97 -82.19 68.85
N ILE A 384 -46.67 -82.50 68.92
CA ILE A 384 -45.69 -82.05 67.92
C ILE A 384 -45.87 -82.82 66.60
N LEU A 385 -46.10 -84.14 66.65
CA LEU A 385 -46.31 -84.93 65.42
C LEU A 385 -47.58 -84.51 64.66
N GLN A 386 -48.65 -84.13 65.37
CA GLN A 386 -49.87 -83.60 64.74
C GLN A 386 -49.63 -82.25 64.03
N SER A 387 -48.91 -81.33 64.68
CA SER A 387 -48.67 -79.97 64.15
C SER A 387 -47.56 -79.86 63.09
N VAL A 388 -46.68 -80.87 62.99
CA VAL A 388 -45.71 -81.00 61.89
C VAL A 388 -46.36 -81.57 60.62
N PHE A 389 -47.37 -82.43 60.75
CA PHE A 389 -48.08 -82.99 59.59
C PHE A 389 -48.96 -81.94 58.89
N GLU A 390 -49.68 -81.10 59.65
CA GLU A 390 -50.54 -80.04 59.11
C GLU A 390 -49.77 -78.89 58.44
N ARG A 391 -48.49 -78.68 58.77
CA ARG A 391 -47.66 -77.60 58.16
C ARG A 391 -47.00 -78.00 56.85
N MET A 392 -47.11 -79.24 56.40
CA MET A 392 -46.49 -79.70 55.15
C MET A 392 -47.36 -79.51 53.90
N ASP A 393 -48.66 -79.18 54.05
CA ASP A 393 -49.63 -79.27 52.95
C ASP A 393 -50.29 -77.92 52.54
N SER A 394 -49.74 -76.77 52.97
CA SER A 394 -50.23 -75.43 52.60
C SER A 394 -49.18 -74.58 51.87
N SER A 395 -48.87 -75.02 50.65
CA SER A 395 -48.80 -74.20 49.43
C SER A 395 -48.09 -72.83 49.42
N ILE A 396 -47.07 -72.72 48.54
CA ILE A 396 -47.03 -71.76 47.41
C ILE A 396 -47.54 -70.32 47.70
N ALA A 397 -46.63 -69.36 47.92
CA ALA A 397 -46.56 -68.03 47.27
C ALA A 397 -45.62 -67.04 48.00
N GLY A 398 -45.01 -66.10 47.26
CA GLY A 398 -44.32 -64.89 47.80
C GLY A 398 -42.84 -65.12 48.20
N ARG A 399 -41.78 -64.72 47.47
CA ARG A 399 -41.42 -63.49 46.71
C ARG A 399 -40.81 -62.37 47.59
N ARG A 400 -39.74 -61.72 47.06
CA ARG A 400 -39.05 -60.47 47.52
C ARG A 400 -37.94 -60.67 48.57
N THR A 401 -36.85 -59.89 48.69
CA THR A 401 -36.20 -58.82 47.84
C THR A 401 -34.76 -58.54 48.32
N SER A 402 -34.03 -57.70 47.57
CA SER A 402 -33.13 -56.60 48.02
C SER A 402 -31.67 -56.84 48.52
N GLN A 403 -30.76 -56.07 47.88
CA GLN A 403 -29.59 -55.34 48.45
C GLN A 403 -28.32 -56.14 48.85
N ALA A 404 -27.08 -55.59 48.78
CA ALA A 404 -26.60 -54.26 48.38
C ALA A 404 -25.12 -54.26 47.90
N ALA A 405 -24.69 -53.18 47.21
CA ALA A 405 -23.32 -52.59 47.17
C ALA A 405 -22.13 -53.47 46.65
N SER A 406 -21.12 -52.99 45.91
CA SER A 406 -20.73 -51.67 45.33
C SER A 406 -19.81 -51.94 44.10
N SER A 407 -19.09 -51.02 43.42
CA SER A 407 -18.92 -49.55 43.46
C SER A 407 -18.25 -49.03 42.18
N GLY A 408 -18.84 -48.00 41.54
CA GLY A 408 -18.15 -47.06 40.64
C GLY A 408 -18.06 -47.43 39.14
N ALA A 409 -17.88 -46.48 38.22
CA ALA A 409 -18.17 -45.03 38.24
C ALA A 409 -18.01 -44.48 36.81
N GLY A 410 -18.83 -43.50 36.39
CA GLY A 410 -18.65 -42.80 35.11
C GLY A 410 -19.97 -42.52 34.37
N GLY A 411 -20.60 -41.39 34.66
CA GLY A 411 -21.85 -40.95 34.00
C GLY A 411 -21.69 -39.60 33.33
N MET A 412 -22.13 -39.51 32.07
CA MET A 412 -22.40 -38.26 31.35
C MET A 412 -23.71 -37.61 31.84
N TYR A 413 -23.80 -36.27 31.84
CA TYR A 413 -24.86 -35.49 31.16
C TYR A 413 -24.66 -33.97 31.39
N GLU A 414 -24.96 -33.18 30.37
CA GLU A 414 -25.16 -31.71 30.36
C GLU A 414 -26.69 -31.39 30.30
N PRO A 415 -27.19 -30.13 30.34
CA PRO A 415 -26.63 -28.85 30.82
C PRO A 415 -27.63 -27.99 31.67
N TYR A 416 -27.25 -26.70 31.92
CA TYR A 416 -28.05 -25.53 32.38
C TYR A 416 -28.13 -25.20 33.90
N GLY A 417 -28.12 -23.89 34.22
CA GLY A 417 -27.86 -23.30 35.57
C GLY A 417 -29.10 -22.96 36.44
N THR A 418 -28.95 -22.42 37.66
CA THR A 418 -28.63 -20.98 37.86
C THR A 418 -28.35 -20.56 39.34
N ARG A 419 -27.40 -19.61 39.50
CA ARG A 419 -27.42 -18.38 40.36
C ARG A 419 -27.53 -18.43 41.90
N ARG A 420 -26.50 -17.89 42.60
CA ARG A 420 -26.46 -16.69 43.51
C ARG A 420 -25.06 -16.56 44.14
N ASP A 421 -24.29 -15.51 43.84
CA ASP A 421 -24.17 -14.18 44.50
C ASP A 421 -23.22 -14.13 45.72
N ILE A 422 -22.10 -13.37 45.60
CA ILE A 422 -21.63 -12.27 46.48
C ILE A 422 -20.15 -11.90 46.16
N GLY A 423 -19.86 -10.60 45.99
CA GLY A 423 -18.61 -10.00 46.51
C GLY A 423 -17.54 -9.46 45.54
N GLY A 424 -17.60 -8.16 45.22
CA GLY A 424 -16.44 -7.24 45.32
C GLY A 424 -15.38 -7.17 44.20
N PRO A 425 -15.10 -5.99 43.60
CA PRO A 425 -14.03 -5.79 42.62
C PRO A 425 -12.79 -5.05 43.18
N THR A 426 -11.62 -5.24 42.57
CA THR A 426 -10.49 -4.32 42.67
C THR A 426 -9.78 -4.14 41.32
N GLU A 427 -9.60 -2.88 40.91
CA GLU A 427 -8.70 -2.49 39.83
C GLU A 427 -7.24 -2.50 40.32
N THR A 428 -6.29 -2.71 39.40
CA THR A 428 -4.96 -2.07 39.50
C THR A 428 -4.60 -1.43 38.17
N ARG A 429 -4.41 -0.12 38.19
CA ARG A 429 -4.04 0.74 37.07
C ARG A 429 -2.55 1.07 37.18
N ASP A 430 -1.82 1.03 36.07
CA ASP A 430 -0.53 1.74 35.97
C ASP A 430 -0.75 3.08 35.28
N TYR A 431 -0.82 4.15 36.09
CA TYR A 431 -0.81 5.52 35.59
C TYR A 431 0.61 6.08 35.49
N ARG A 432 0.94 6.47 34.26
CA ARG A 432 2.02 7.40 33.93
C ARG A 432 1.82 8.72 34.69
N TYR A 433 2.79 9.13 35.50
CA TYR A 433 2.83 10.50 36.03
C TYR A 433 4.20 11.16 35.80
N THR A 434 4.16 12.35 35.22
CA THR A 434 5.30 13.26 35.06
C THR A 434 5.42 14.16 36.29
N SER A 435 6.58 14.24 36.92
CA SER A 435 6.88 15.30 37.89
C SER A 435 8.32 15.78 37.74
N SER A 436 8.46 17.09 37.60
CA SER A 436 9.73 17.80 37.48
C SER A 436 10.40 17.98 38.84
N THR A 437 11.72 17.80 38.92
CA THR A 437 12.56 18.40 39.97
C THR A 437 13.82 19.02 39.37
N ARG A 438 14.10 20.26 39.78
CA ARG A 438 15.42 20.92 39.64
C ARG A 438 16.44 20.15 40.52
N THR A 439 17.76 20.25 40.37
CA THR A 439 18.57 21.39 40.87
C THR A 439 20.07 21.20 40.57
N SER A 440 20.76 22.30 40.22
CA SER A 440 22.22 22.62 40.35
C SER A 440 23.33 21.65 39.89
N GLN A 441 24.18 22.14 38.98
CA GLN A 441 25.62 22.53 39.16
C GLN A 441 26.26 22.60 37.76
N SER A 442 26.70 23.72 37.17
CA SER A 442 27.58 24.85 37.58
C SER A 442 29.07 24.68 37.23
N ALA A 443 29.42 24.98 35.98
CA ALA A 443 30.68 25.58 35.50
C ALA A 443 30.50 25.89 33.99
N GLY A 444 30.97 26.98 33.39
CA GLY A 444 31.84 28.06 33.86
C GLY A 444 32.76 28.47 32.69
N PHE A 445 33.06 29.77 32.55
CA PHE A 445 33.78 30.42 31.42
C PHE A 445 33.00 30.54 30.08
N GLY A 446 32.84 31.70 29.45
CA GLY A 446 33.07 33.09 29.88
C GLY A 446 34.07 33.88 29.02
N GLY A 447 33.61 34.99 28.43
CA GLY A 447 34.42 35.99 27.71
C GLY A 447 34.34 35.87 26.17
N GLY A 448 34.12 36.95 25.41
CA GLY A 448 33.83 38.33 25.82
C GLY A 448 33.43 39.19 24.62
N ALA A 449 32.70 40.29 24.89
CA ALA A 449 32.29 41.25 23.87
C ALA A 449 33.40 42.27 23.57
N ARG A 450 33.39 42.81 22.33
CA ARG A 450 33.84 44.18 22.05
C ARG A 450 32.89 44.84 21.06
N ASP A 451 32.69 46.13 21.30
CA ASP A 451 31.84 47.07 20.57
C ASP A 451 32.75 48.25 20.16
N GLU A 452 32.61 48.77 18.94
CA GLU A 452 33.30 49.99 18.51
C GLU A 452 32.62 50.63 17.27
N GLY A 453 31.60 51.45 17.54
CA GLY A 453 31.50 52.84 17.05
C GLY A 453 31.65 53.21 15.57
N SER A 454 30.51 53.62 14.98
CA SER A 454 30.35 54.84 14.17
C SER A 454 30.97 54.97 12.77
N THR A 455 30.11 55.11 11.74
CA THR A 455 29.87 56.41 11.07
C THR A 455 28.67 56.30 10.13
N GLY A 456 27.85 57.35 10.06
CA GLY A 456 26.63 57.36 9.24
C GLY A 456 26.79 58.12 7.92
N LEU A 457 26.18 57.62 6.86
CA LEU A 457 25.73 58.42 5.72
C LEU A 457 24.31 57.98 5.35
N GLY A 458 23.37 58.92 5.36
CA GLY A 458 21.98 58.65 5.02
C GLY A 458 21.74 58.66 3.52
N TYR A 459 20.93 57.72 3.04
CA TYR A 459 20.16 57.88 1.82
C TYR A 459 18.69 57.62 2.12
N SER A 460 17.88 58.68 2.04
CA SER A 460 16.43 58.55 2.01
C SER A 460 16.03 57.94 0.68
N SER A 461 15.58 56.69 0.69
CA SER A 461 14.86 56.10 -0.43
C SER A 461 13.50 55.61 0.03
N ARG A 462 12.47 56.06 -0.69
CA ARG A 462 11.06 55.83 -0.39
C ARG A 462 10.69 54.40 -0.79
N VAL A 463 10.89 53.45 0.12
CA VAL A 463 10.53 52.04 -0.12
C VAL A 463 9.01 51.94 -0.30
N GLN A 464 8.58 51.76 -1.55
CA GLN A 464 7.28 51.15 -1.81
C GLN A 464 7.40 49.67 -1.40
N PRO A 465 6.43 49.10 -0.66
CA PRO A 465 6.47 47.69 -0.30
C PRO A 465 6.40 46.85 -1.58
N THR A 466 7.46 46.08 -1.84
CA THR A 466 7.48 45.10 -2.91
C THR A 466 6.41 44.05 -2.66
N THR A 467 5.46 43.93 -3.59
CA THR A 467 4.39 42.93 -3.50
C THR A 467 4.97 41.54 -3.71
N VAL A 468 5.31 40.86 -2.61
CA VAL A 468 5.66 39.44 -2.64
C VAL A 468 4.37 38.66 -2.87
N THR A 469 4.14 38.25 -4.12
CA THR A 469 3.07 37.31 -4.46
C THR A 469 3.56 35.91 -4.18
N SER A 470 3.13 35.31 -3.07
CA SER A 470 3.43 33.90 -2.77
C SER A 470 2.41 33.02 -3.49
N THR A 471 2.84 32.30 -4.52
CA THR A 471 2.03 31.29 -5.21
C THR A 471 2.45 29.88 -4.80
N ALA A 472 1.51 29.07 -4.33
CA ALA A 472 1.76 27.69 -3.95
C ALA A 472 0.68 26.75 -4.52
N ASP A 473 1.13 25.77 -5.29
CA ASP A 473 0.30 24.75 -5.92
C ASP A 473 0.41 23.43 -5.14
N TYR A 474 -0.72 22.88 -4.72
CA TYR A 474 -0.81 21.65 -3.94
C TYR A 474 -1.79 20.67 -4.59
N THR A 475 -1.40 19.41 -4.73
CA THR A 475 -2.31 18.30 -5.07
C THR A 475 -2.74 17.60 -3.79
N LEU A 476 -4.01 17.71 -3.41
CA LEU A 476 -4.56 17.08 -2.21
C LEU A 476 -5.24 15.75 -2.56
N ARG A 477 -4.56 14.65 -2.23
CA ARG A 477 -5.07 13.28 -2.33
C ARG A 477 -5.90 12.93 -1.08
N ASP A 478 -6.99 12.19 -1.25
CA ASP A 478 -7.84 11.79 -0.11
C ASP A 478 -7.23 10.61 0.67
N GLU A 479 -6.89 10.83 1.94
CA GLU A 479 -6.38 9.79 2.84
C GLU A 479 -7.50 9.00 3.56
N ARG A 480 -8.78 9.29 3.30
CA ARG A 480 -9.88 8.45 3.82
C ARG A 480 -10.09 7.24 2.90
N GLY A 481 -9.57 6.09 3.34
CA GLY A 481 -9.57 4.83 2.60
C GLY A 481 -10.96 4.27 2.25
N SER A 482 -11.53 4.77 1.16
CA SER A 482 -12.62 4.10 0.43
C SER A 482 -12.08 3.58 -0.90
N ARG A 483 -12.17 2.26 -1.13
CA ARG A 483 -11.65 1.57 -2.33
C ARG A 483 -12.57 1.72 -3.54
N THR A 484 -12.91 2.95 -3.91
CA THR A 484 -13.60 3.30 -5.17
C THR A 484 -13.39 4.78 -5.47
N GLY A 485 -12.72 5.10 -6.58
CA GLY A 485 -12.76 6.45 -7.19
C GLY A 485 -12.34 7.62 -6.29
N GLY A 486 -11.11 7.60 -5.79
CA GLY A 486 -10.53 8.79 -5.15
C GLY A 486 -10.47 9.95 -6.16
N ARG A 487 -11.06 11.09 -5.82
CA ARG A 487 -11.05 12.30 -6.65
C ARG A 487 -9.92 13.20 -6.19
N ASP A 488 -9.01 13.52 -7.11
CA ASP A 488 -7.85 14.36 -6.82
C ASP A 488 -8.17 15.83 -7.19
N TYR A 489 -7.71 16.75 -6.36
CA TYR A 489 -7.94 18.18 -6.57
C TYR A 489 -6.60 18.92 -6.63
N ALA A 490 -6.45 19.77 -7.65
CA ALA A 490 -5.39 20.76 -7.69
C ALA A 490 -5.87 22.02 -6.95
N MET A 491 -5.12 22.45 -5.94
CA MET A 491 -5.37 23.67 -5.19
C MET A 491 -4.23 24.65 -5.41
N GLN A 492 -4.53 25.76 -6.08
CA GLN A 492 -3.63 26.89 -6.26
C GLN A 492 -3.98 27.98 -5.26
N ARG A 493 -2.99 28.46 -4.50
CA ARG A 493 -3.13 29.59 -3.58
C ARG A 493 -2.19 30.71 -4.00
N SER A 494 -2.68 31.93 -3.94
CA SER A 494 -1.89 33.15 -4.16
C SER A 494 -2.21 34.18 -3.09
N ALA A 495 -1.19 34.89 -2.59
CA ALA A 495 -1.41 35.97 -1.63
C ALA A 495 -0.43 37.12 -1.82
N GLN A 496 -0.95 38.33 -1.60
CA GLN A 496 -0.31 39.62 -1.68
C GLN A 496 -0.13 40.16 -0.26
N GLY A 497 1.01 39.82 0.36
CA GLY A 497 1.34 40.14 1.76
C GLY A 497 1.04 39.01 2.75
N ASN A 498 0.92 39.37 4.03
CA ASN A 498 0.93 38.43 5.17
C ASN A 498 -0.40 37.75 5.51
N VAL A 499 -1.44 37.87 4.67
CA VAL A 499 -2.75 37.27 4.94
C VAL A 499 -3.09 36.31 3.82
N THR A 500 -3.31 35.03 4.14
CA THR A 500 -3.58 33.98 3.15
C THR A 500 -4.90 33.27 3.41
N ILE A 501 -5.49 32.67 2.37
CA ILE A 501 -6.67 31.82 2.51
C ILE A 501 -6.17 30.41 2.85
N GLY A 502 -6.55 29.96 4.04
CA GLY A 502 -6.18 28.69 4.63
C GLY A 502 -7.05 27.53 4.12
N ARG A 503 -7.49 26.68 5.04
CA ARG A 503 -8.34 25.53 4.73
C ARG A 503 -9.77 25.96 4.38
N VAL A 504 -10.34 25.34 3.34
CA VAL A 504 -11.77 25.41 3.01
C VAL A 504 -12.40 24.03 3.27
N ALA A 505 -13.60 24.00 3.84
CA ALA A 505 -14.34 22.77 4.06
C ALA A 505 -15.06 22.30 2.79
N ARG A 506 -15.00 20.98 2.47
CA ARG A 506 -15.60 20.40 1.26
C ARG A 506 -17.12 20.57 1.16
N ASP A 507 -17.80 20.65 2.31
CA ASP A 507 -19.24 20.85 2.43
C ASP A 507 -19.63 22.34 2.51
N GLY A 508 -18.68 23.25 2.33
CA GLY A 508 -18.90 24.70 2.43
C GLY A 508 -19.22 25.18 3.85
N SER A 509 -18.95 24.36 4.89
CA SER A 509 -19.25 24.70 6.28
C SER A 509 -18.38 25.82 6.85
N TYR A 510 -17.10 25.90 6.48
CA TYR A 510 -16.19 26.97 6.90
C TYR A 510 -15.07 27.28 5.90
N VAL A 511 -14.49 28.47 6.06
CA VAL A 511 -13.25 28.95 5.42
C VAL A 511 -12.32 29.49 6.51
N THR A 512 -11.05 29.11 6.50
CA THR A 512 -10.02 29.66 7.39
C THR A 512 -9.24 30.77 6.69
N ILE A 513 -9.01 31.89 7.37
CA ILE A 513 -8.06 32.94 7.00
C ILE A 513 -6.91 32.91 8.01
N GLU A 514 -5.68 33.05 7.54
CA GLU A 514 -4.46 32.90 8.35
C GLU A 514 -3.51 34.09 8.16
N ASN A 515 -2.88 34.55 9.25
CA ASN A 515 -1.81 35.54 9.23
C ASN A 515 -0.46 34.80 9.22
N THR A 516 0.31 34.98 8.14
CA THR A 516 1.62 34.36 7.93
C THR A 516 2.79 35.23 8.38
N SER A 517 2.53 36.39 9.00
CA SER A 517 3.57 37.16 9.69
C SER A 517 4.10 36.40 10.91
N MET A 518 5.36 36.65 11.26
CA MET A 518 6.00 36.10 12.46
C MET A 518 5.72 36.99 13.69
N ASP A 519 5.53 38.29 13.47
CA ASP A 519 5.62 39.34 14.48
C ASP A 519 4.67 40.54 14.26
N ILE A 520 3.93 40.60 13.15
CA ILE A 520 3.11 41.77 12.75
C ILE A 520 1.61 41.46 12.78
N ASP A 521 0.86 42.16 13.64
CA ASP A 521 -0.61 42.17 13.63
C ASP A 521 -1.16 42.62 12.26
N GLN A 522 -2.14 41.87 11.73
CA GLN A 522 -2.80 42.22 10.47
C GLN A 522 -4.20 42.77 10.73
N HIS A 523 -4.41 44.04 10.40
CA HIS A 523 -5.71 44.71 10.47
C HIS A 523 -6.55 44.34 9.23
N ILE A 524 -7.45 43.36 9.40
CA ILE A 524 -8.32 42.84 8.32
C ILE A 524 -9.79 43.25 8.48
N GLY A 525 -10.07 44.24 9.33
CA GLY A 525 -11.41 44.82 9.46
C GLY A 525 -11.91 45.43 8.14
N GLU A 526 -13.21 45.26 7.86
CA GLU A 526 -13.86 45.66 6.60
C GLU A 526 -13.35 44.96 5.32
N TRP A 527 -12.43 44.01 5.42
CA TRP A 527 -12.04 43.17 4.28
C TRP A 527 -13.22 42.27 3.85
N THR A 528 -13.29 41.95 2.56
CA THR A 528 -14.38 41.12 1.99
C THR A 528 -13.86 39.79 1.45
N LEU A 529 -14.29 38.70 2.05
CA LEU A 529 -14.16 37.36 1.50
C LEU A 529 -15.31 37.13 0.50
N ARG A 530 -14.98 36.70 -0.71
CA ARG A 530 -15.91 36.35 -1.78
C ARG A 530 -15.66 34.91 -2.23
N SER A 531 -16.73 34.13 -2.31
CA SER A 531 -16.75 32.73 -2.72
C SER A 531 -17.58 32.59 -3.98
N THR A 532 -17.02 31.97 -5.02
CA THR A 532 -17.66 31.78 -6.33
C THR A 532 -17.45 30.34 -6.79
N SER A 533 -18.46 29.72 -7.38
CA SER A 533 -18.35 28.40 -8.02
C SER A 533 -19.10 28.37 -9.36
N SER A 534 -18.89 27.31 -10.15
CA SER A 534 -19.53 27.07 -11.46
C SER A 534 -21.06 27.13 -11.43
N SER A 535 -21.68 26.87 -10.27
CA SER A 535 -23.13 26.93 -10.03
C SER A 535 -23.72 28.34 -9.94
N LEU A 536 -23.00 29.39 -10.35
CA LEU A 536 -23.35 30.81 -10.24
C LEU A 536 -23.61 31.32 -8.80
N LYS A 537 -23.48 30.47 -7.77
CA LYS A 537 -23.60 30.89 -6.38
C LYS A 537 -22.39 31.73 -5.97
N GLN A 538 -22.64 33.01 -5.70
CA GLN A 538 -21.67 33.94 -5.12
C GLN A 538 -22.04 34.25 -3.67
N VAL A 539 -21.13 33.95 -2.73
CA VAL A 539 -21.30 34.27 -1.30
C VAL A 539 -20.25 35.29 -0.89
N SER A 540 -20.67 36.37 -0.23
CA SER A 540 -19.76 37.38 0.31
C SER A 540 -19.89 37.52 1.82
N PHE A 541 -18.75 37.66 2.51
CA PHE A 541 -18.65 37.94 3.94
C PHE A 541 -17.71 39.13 4.16
N THR A 542 -18.10 40.07 5.01
CA THR A 542 -17.29 41.24 5.37
C THR A 542 -16.85 41.14 6.81
N PHE A 543 -15.55 41.31 7.09
CA PHE A 543 -15.02 41.29 8.44
C PHE A 543 -15.54 42.48 9.27
N PRO A 544 -15.85 42.28 10.58
CA PRO A 544 -16.22 43.37 11.48
C PRO A 544 -15.20 44.51 11.50
N ARG A 545 -15.67 45.73 11.75
CA ARG A 545 -14.81 46.92 11.87
C ARG A 545 -13.78 46.71 12.99
N GLY A 546 -12.52 47.04 12.71
CA GLY A 546 -11.43 46.92 13.67
C GLY A 546 -10.98 45.49 13.98
N PHE A 547 -11.35 44.48 13.17
CA PHE A 547 -10.85 43.11 13.36
C PHE A 547 -9.33 43.03 13.14
N ILE A 548 -8.60 42.46 14.10
CA ILE A 548 -7.14 42.27 14.08
C ILE A 548 -6.85 40.78 14.15
N LEU A 549 -6.01 40.28 13.24
CA LEU A 549 -5.51 38.91 13.25
C LEU A 549 -4.04 38.92 13.69
N ALA A 550 -3.78 38.39 14.89
CA ALA A 550 -2.45 38.33 15.50
C ALA A 550 -1.45 37.50 14.66
N PRO A 551 -0.12 37.60 14.89
CA PRO A 551 0.88 36.85 14.13
C PRO A 551 0.68 35.34 14.28
N GLN A 552 0.99 34.59 13.23
CA GLN A 552 0.82 33.13 13.16
C GLN A 552 -0.58 32.60 13.55
N SER A 553 -1.59 33.47 13.59
CA SER A 553 -2.94 33.15 14.08
C SER A 553 -3.93 32.97 12.93
N THR A 554 -5.02 32.25 13.20
CA THR A 554 -6.05 31.96 12.20
C THR A 554 -7.45 32.26 12.73
N VAL A 555 -8.35 32.64 11.82
CA VAL A 555 -9.79 32.84 12.08
C VAL A 555 -10.59 31.91 11.17
N GLN A 556 -11.58 31.21 11.73
CA GLN A 556 -12.51 30.38 10.98
C GLN A 556 -13.83 31.10 10.75
N ILE A 557 -14.23 31.27 9.50
CA ILE A 557 -15.51 31.84 9.11
C ILE A 557 -16.44 30.70 8.76
N PHE A 558 -17.44 30.44 9.60
CA PHE A 558 -18.48 29.44 9.40
C PHE A 558 -19.63 30.00 8.58
N ALA A 559 -20.31 29.16 7.80
CA ALA A 559 -21.59 29.51 7.21
C ALA A 559 -22.72 29.48 8.26
N ARG A 560 -23.88 30.09 7.98
CA ARG A 560 -24.99 30.24 8.93
C ARG A 560 -25.40 28.89 9.54
N GLY A 561 -25.28 28.79 10.88
CA GLY A 561 -25.62 27.59 11.65
C GLY A 561 -24.62 26.43 11.55
N LYS A 562 -23.40 26.65 11.05
CA LYS A 562 -22.37 25.59 10.89
C LYS A 562 -21.26 25.60 11.95
N GLY A 563 -21.21 26.61 12.82
CA GLY A 563 -20.24 26.69 13.91
C GLY A 563 -20.54 27.85 14.89
N PRO A 564 -19.75 27.97 15.97
CA PRO A 564 -19.87 29.06 16.93
C PRO A 564 -19.39 30.39 16.36
N ASN A 565 -19.84 31.49 16.98
CA ASN A 565 -19.37 32.85 16.72
C ASN A 565 -18.59 33.35 17.95
N ASP A 566 -17.28 33.11 17.98
CA ASP A 566 -16.36 33.47 19.07
C ASP A 566 -15.17 34.30 18.52
N PRO A 567 -15.35 35.61 18.29
CA PRO A 567 -14.28 36.47 17.77
C PRO A 567 -13.15 36.62 18.81
N PRO A 568 -11.86 36.57 18.41
CA PRO A 568 -11.35 36.59 17.04
C PRO A 568 -11.09 35.20 16.43
N ARG A 569 -11.41 34.10 17.11
CA ARG A 569 -11.09 32.74 16.64
C ARG A 569 -12.06 32.23 15.59
N SER A 570 -13.34 32.59 15.73
CA SER A 570 -14.40 32.18 14.82
C SER A 570 -15.40 33.31 14.55
N LEU A 571 -15.93 33.33 13.33
CA LEU A 571 -16.95 34.26 12.85
C LEU A 571 -18.03 33.47 12.12
N VAL A 572 -19.26 33.98 12.08
CA VAL A 572 -20.36 33.37 11.31
C VAL A 572 -20.82 34.31 10.20
N CYS A 573 -20.93 33.78 8.99
CA CYS A 573 -21.54 34.43 7.85
C CYS A 573 -23.05 34.20 7.86
N GLU A 574 -23.82 35.18 8.35
CA GLU A 574 -25.28 35.10 8.46
C GLU A 574 -26.02 35.17 7.11
N ALA A 575 -25.36 35.59 6.02
CA ALA A 575 -26.00 35.69 4.71
C ALA A 575 -26.45 34.32 4.16
N GLU A 576 -25.60 33.30 4.31
CA GLU A 576 -25.71 32.04 3.57
C GLU A 576 -25.44 30.81 4.44
N SER A 577 -26.16 29.72 4.16
CA SER A 577 -26.05 28.45 4.92
C SER A 577 -24.88 27.55 4.52
N THR A 578 -24.25 27.86 3.39
CA THR A 578 -23.01 27.26 2.88
C THR A 578 -22.21 28.30 2.09
N PHE A 579 -20.89 28.25 2.16
CA PHE A 579 -20.03 28.85 1.13
C PHE A 579 -20.19 28.11 -0.22
N ALA A 580 -19.62 28.64 -1.30
CA ALA A 580 -19.69 27.97 -2.60
C ALA A 580 -18.86 26.66 -2.57
N THR A 581 -19.35 25.65 -3.29
CA THR A 581 -18.81 24.29 -3.35
C THR A 581 -19.02 23.72 -4.74
N GLY A 582 -18.02 23.06 -5.33
CA GLY A 582 -18.13 22.44 -6.65
C GLY A 582 -16.77 22.05 -7.25
N GLU A 583 -16.80 21.55 -8.48
CA GLU A 583 -15.64 21.09 -9.26
C GLU A 583 -14.65 22.23 -9.55
N ASP A 584 -15.17 23.41 -9.88
CA ASP A 584 -14.44 24.69 -9.93
C ASP A 584 -14.89 25.55 -8.74
N LEU A 585 -13.96 25.83 -7.82
CA LEU A 585 -14.16 26.70 -6.67
C LEU A 585 -13.11 27.80 -6.66
N ALA A 586 -13.55 29.05 -6.57
CA ALA A 586 -12.67 30.21 -6.46
C ALA A 586 -13.07 31.07 -5.25
N MET A 587 -12.10 31.34 -4.38
CA MET A 587 -12.20 32.22 -3.22
C MET A 587 -11.28 33.43 -3.43
N TYR A 588 -11.76 34.61 -3.09
CA TYR A 588 -11.04 35.87 -3.20
C TYR A 588 -11.21 36.66 -1.90
N LEU A 589 -10.12 37.22 -1.37
CA LEU A 589 -10.11 38.09 -0.21
C LEU A 589 -9.68 39.48 -0.66
N TYR A 590 -10.56 40.46 -0.53
CA TYR A 590 -10.31 41.85 -0.89
C TYR A 590 -10.09 42.71 0.36
N ASP A 591 -9.21 43.70 0.28
CA ASP A 591 -9.10 44.73 1.33
C ASP A 591 -10.25 45.75 1.25
N ASN A 592 -10.24 46.72 2.18
CA ASN A 592 -11.19 47.82 2.24
C ASN A 592 -11.05 48.83 1.07
N TYR A 593 -10.01 48.73 0.24
CA TYR A 593 -9.85 49.50 -1.00
C TYR A 593 -10.26 48.70 -2.26
N GLY A 594 -10.69 47.44 -2.09
CA GLY A 594 -11.08 46.55 -3.18
C GLY A 594 -9.92 45.85 -3.89
N GLN A 595 -8.70 45.88 -3.35
CA GLN A 595 -7.54 45.17 -3.92
C GLN A 595 -7.57 43.70 -3.50
N GLU A 596 -7.23 42.79 -4.41
CA GLU A 596 -7.09 41.36 -4.10
C GLU A 596 -5.87 41.15 -3.19
N ARG A 597 -6.11 40.67 -1.96
CA ARG A 597 -5.08 40.38 -0.95
C ARG A 597 -4.72 38.90 -0.92
N ALA A 598 -5.69 38.02 -1.19
CA ALA A 598 -5.44 36.61 -1.35
C ALA A 598 -6.50 35.94 -2.22
N ARG A 599 -6.12 34.85 -2.86
CA ARG A 599 -6.98 34.03 -3.70
C ARG A 599 -6.64 32.56 -3.55
N LEU A 600 -7.66 31.74 -3.65
CA LEU A 600 -7.57 30.28 -3.62
C LEU A 600 -8.46 29.74 -4.73
N THR A 601 -7.88 28.97 -5.64
CA THR A 601 -8.59 28.28 -6.71
C THR A 601 -8.42 26.78 -6.51
N GLN A 602 -9.52 26.05 -6.42
CA GLN A 602 -9.54 24.58 -6.33
C GLN A 602 -10.24 24.04 -7.57
N ARG A 603 -9.59 23.09 -8.24
CA ARG A 603 -10.09 22.38 -9.42
C ARG A 603 -10.05 20.89 -9.22
N GLU A 604 -11.17 20.24 -9.48
CA GLU A 604 -11.33 18.79 -9.49
C GLU A 604 -10.79 18.20 -10.81
N PHE A 605 -9.91 17.19 -10.73
CA PHE A 605 -9.39 16.51 -11.91
C PHE A 605 -9.43 14.99 -11.71
N PHE A 606 -9.86 14.28 -12.76
CA PHE A 606 -9.79 12.83 -12.78
C PHE A 606 -8.34 12.40 -13.01
N ALA A 607 -7.65 11.99 -11.94
CA ALA A 607 -6.33 11.40 -12.05
C ALA A 607 -6.40 10.07 -12.81
N THR A 608 -6.10 10.11 -14.11
CA THR A 608 -5.77 8.92 -14.87
C THR A 608 -4.42 8.41 -14.38
N TYR A 609 -4.43 7.38 -13.54
CA TYR A 609 -3.21 6.66 -13.16
C TYR A 609 -2.61 6.00 -14.40
N GLY A 610 -1.71 6.72 -15.06
CA GLY A 610 -0.83 6.16 -16.07
C GLY A 610 0.27 5.40 -15.36
N ASP A 611 0.16 4.07 -15.31
CA ASP A 611 1.23 3.21 -14.81
C ASP A 611 2.41 3.26 -15.79
N SER A 612 3.35 4.17 -15.53
CA SER A 612 4.54 4.38 -16.36
C SER A 612 5.65 3.44 -15.91
N GLY A 613 5.54 2.18 -16.30
CA GLY A 613 6.65 1.22 -16.21
C GLY A 613 7.80 1.63 -17.14
N PHE A 614 8.97 1.86 -16.53
CA PHE A 614 10.29 1.97 -17.16
C PHE A 614 11.25 1.03 -16.43
#